data_AF-A0ABD1LQX8-F1
#
_entry.id   AF-A0ABD1LQX8-F1
#
_cell.length_a   1.000
_cell.length_b   1.000
_cell.length_c   1.000
_cell.angle_alpha   90.00
_cell.angle_beta   90.00
_cell.angle_gamma   90.00
#
_symmetry.space_group_name_H-M   'P 1'
#
loop_
_entity.id
_entity.type
_entity.pdbx_description
1 polymer ?
#
loop_
_entity_poly.entity_id
_entity_poly.type
_entity_poly.pdbx_seq_one_letter_code
_entity_poly.pdbx_strand_id
1 'polypeptide(L)'
;MDERVVFPLVQLLSDLSTSVQEICKKNKDSRNKQVIPHTGGSKPISRRRHEMFLETGQLPSHGKLYIETHKRNDRSFVNDAAKAIAEQIEVGLAQSTTNESEVSPNDVVGRVLGPEHSGRVRCMGLREAPTNSFRNTRLRLSDLSLASSSTATSSSCSN
;
A
#
# COMPACT_ATOMS: atom_id res chain seq x y z
N MET A 1 -15.83 -21.66 -50.15
CA MET A 1 -15.16 -21.26 -48.90
C MET A 1 -14.11 -22.31 -48.63
N ASP A 2 -12.83 -21.95 -48.56
CA ASP A 2 -11.72 -22.90 -48.45
C ASP A 2 -11.66 -23.51 -47.04
N GLU A 3 -11.92 -24.82 -46.91
CA GLU A 3 -11.87 -25.53 -45.62
C GLU A 3 -10.48 -25.47 -44.96
N ARG A 4 -9.42 -25.20 -45.74
CA ARG A 4 -8.05 -25.05 -45.25
C ARG A 4 -7.85 -23.84 -44.32
N VAL A 5 -8.75 -22.87 -44.33
CA VAL A 5 -8.67 -21.66 -43.48
C VAL A 5 -9.68 -21.70 -42.32
N VAL A 6 -10.79 -22.41 -42.51
CA VAL A 6 -11.89 -22.48 -41.51
C VAL A 6 -11.50 -23.33 -40.30
N PHE A 7 -10.85 -24.48 -40.54
CA PHE A 7 -10.50 -25.42 -39.46
C PHE A 7 -9.52 -24.84 -38.41
N PRO A 8 -8.41 -24.17 -38.80
CA PRO A 8 -7.50 -23.54 -37.84
C PRO A 8 -8.14 -22.39 -37.04
N LEU A 9 -9.04 -21.62 -37.65
CA LEU A 9 -9.73 -20.52 -36.97
C LEU A 9 -10.71 -21.02 -35.91
N VAL A 10 -11.43 -22.12 -36.18
CA VAL A 10 -12.34 -22.74 -35.20
C VAL A 10 -11.56 -23.30 -34.00
N GLN A 11 -10.42 -23.94 -34.25
CA GLN A 11 -9.54 -24.44 -33.19
C GLN A 11 -8.99 -23.29 -32.31
N LEU A 12 -8.57 -22.19 -32.92
CA LEU A 12 -8.03 -21.04 -32.19
C LEU A 12 -9.11 -20.36 -31.33
N LEU A 13 -10.36 -20.32 -31.81
CA LEU A 13 -11.53 -19.86 -31.04
C LEU A 13 -11.85 -20.77 -29.84
N SER A 14 -11.75 -22.10 -29.99
CA SER A 14 -11.97 -23.02 -28.86
C SER A 14 -10.88 -22.90 -27.79
N ASP A 15 -9.64 -22.75 -28.21
CA ASP A 15 -8.50 -22.61 -27.29
C ASP A 15 -8.56 -21.27 -26.53
N LEU A 16 -8.99 -20.20 -27.21
CA LEU A 16 -9.24 -18.92 -26.55
C LEU A 16 -10.39 -19.04 -25.52
N SER A 17 -11.46 -19.74 -25.86
CA SER A 17 -12.61 -19.95 -24.97
C SER A 17 -12.23 -20.71 -23.69
N THR A 18 -11.46 -21.79 -23.81
CA THR A 18 -10.98 -22.58 -22.67
C THR A 18 -10.04 -21.77 -21.77
N SER A 19 -9.09 -21.03 -22.37
CA SER A 19 -8.17 -20.17 -21.60
C SER A 19 -8.90 -19.11 -20.76
N VAL A 20 -9.96 -18.51 -21.31
CA VAL A 20 -10.80 -17.53 -20.60
C VAL A 20 -11.52 -18.19 -19.43
N GLN A 21 -12.09 -19.38 -19.62
CA GLN A 21 -12.77 -20.13 -18.54
C GLN A 21 -11.82 -20.46 -17.38
N GLU A 22 -10.58 -20.86 -17.67
CA GLU A 22 -9.58 -21.11 -16.64
C GLU A 22 -9.24 -19.85 -15.83
N ILE A 23 -9.06 -18.71 -16.51
CA ILE A 23 -8.81 -17.42 -15.86
C ILE A 23 -10.00 -17.05 -14.97
N CYS A 24 -11.23 -17.21 -15.46
CA CYS A 24 -12.45 -16.95 -14.68
C CYS A 24 -12.52 -17.82 -13.41
N LYS A 25 -12.16 -19.11 -13.50
CA LYS A 25 -12.12 -20.01 -12.35
C LYS A 25 -11.06 -19.58 -11.34
N LYS A 26 -9.82 -19.31 -11.79
CA LYS A 26 -8.73 -18.81 -10.95
C LYS A 26 -9.10 -17.50 -10.24
N ASN A 27 -9.77 -16.58 -10.95
CA ASN A 27 -10.25 -15.31 -10.39
C ASN A 27 -11.36 -15.51 -9.35
N LYS A 28 -12.24 -16.49 -9.54
CA LYS A 28 -13.26 -16.87 -8.55
C LYS A 28 -12.61 -17.42 -7.28
N ASP A 29 -11.66 -18.33 -7.42
CA ASP A 29 -10.95 -18.91 -6.27
C ASP A 29 -10.13 -17.87 -5.52
N SER A 30 -9.52 -16.93 -6.25
CA SER A 30 -8.76 -15.81 -5.66
C SER A 30 -9.68 -14.86 -4.87
N ARG A 31 -10.88 -14.56 -5.40
CA ARG A 31 -11.89 -13.77 -4.68
C ARG A 31 -12.38 -14.47 -3.41
N ASN A 32 -12.58 -15.79 -3.46
CA ASN A 32 -13.01 -16.56 -2.28
C ASN A 32 -11.97 -16.55 -1.15
N LYS A 33 -10.68 -16.41 -1.49
CA LYS A 33 -9.58 -16.30 -0.50
C LYS A 33 -9.44 -14.89 0.08
N GLN A 34 -10.12 -13.88 -0.48
CA GLN A 34 -10.05 -12.51 0.00
C GLN A 34 -10.96 -12.33 1.23
N VAL A 35 -10.43 -12.64 2.41
CA VAL A 35 -11.16 -12.59 3.68
C VAL A 35 -11.48 -11.16 4.10
N ILE A 36 -10.66 -10.18 3.73
CA ILE A 36 -10.83 -8.78 4.15
C ILE A 36 -10.99 -7.92 2.90
N PRO A 37 -12.23 -7.74 2.40
CA PRO A 37 -12.46 -6.93 1.22
C PRO A 37 -12.33 -5.44 1.54
N HIS A 38 -11.66 -4.70 0.66
CA HIS A 38 -11.70 -3.24 0.67
C HIS A 38 -13.05 -2.75 0.13
N THR A 39 -13.56 -1.66 0.69
CA THR A 39 -14.82 -0.99 0.29
C THR A 39 -14.59 0.35 -0.39
N GLY A 40 -13.31 0.68 -0.65
CA GLY A 40 -12.89 1.94 -1.27
C GLY A 40 -13.41 2.19 -2.70
N GLY A 41 -13.93 1.15 -3.38
CA GLY A 41 -14.39 1.21 -4.76
C GLY A 41 -13.27 1.57 -5.74
N SER A 42 -13.63 2.13 -6.90
CA SER A 42 -12.66 2.54 -7.94
C SER A 42 -11.94 3.85 -7.63
N LYS A 43 -12.14 4.44 -6.45
CA LYS A 43 -11.54 5.72 -6.09
C LYS A 43 -10.10 5.50 -5.67
N PRO A 44 -9.12 6.19 -6.28
CA PRO A 44 -7.72 6.01 -5.91
C PRO A 44 -7.45 6.48 -4.49
N ILE A 45 -6.55 5.76 -3.82
CA ILE A 45 -6.11 6.02 -2.45
C ILE A 45 -5.57 7.44 -2.27
N SER A 46 -4.79 7.94 -3.23
CA SER A 46 -4.24 9.31 -3.21
C SER A 46 -5.33 10.38 -3.11
N ARG A 47 -6.43 10.18 -3.83
CA ARG A 47 -7.58 11.10 -3.80
C ARG A 47 -8.31 11.05 -2.46
N ARG A 48 -8.55 9.85 -1.92
CA ARG A 48 -9.13 9.71 -0.56
C ARG A 48 -8.24 10.37 0.49
N ARG A 49 -6.93 10.18 0.39
CA ARG A 49 -5.96 10.80 1.29
C ARG A 49 -6.06 12.33 1.27
N HIS A 50 -6.19 12.91 0.08
CA HIS A 50 -6.35 14.34 -0.09
C HIS A 50 -7.68 14.85 0.49
N GLU A 51 -8.79 14.15 0.27
CA GLU A 51 -10.10 14.53 0.81
C GLU A 51 -10.11 14.48 2.35
N MET A 52 -9.56 13.43 2.95
CA MET A 52 -9.42 13.34 4.41
C MET A 52 -8.56 14.48 4.98
N PHE A 53 -7.52 14.90 4.24
CA PHE A 53 -6.70 16.06 4.61
C PHE A 53 -7.50 17.37 4.56
N LEU A 54 -8.35 17.55 3.55
CA LEU A 54 -9.21 18.73 3.46
C LEU A 54 -10.24 18.79 4.59
N GLU A 55 -10.78 17.65 5.01
CA GLU A 55 -11.77 17.56 6.09
C GLU A 55 -11.15 17.76 7.49
N THR A 56 -9.99 17.16 7.74
CA THR A 56 -9.36 17.17 9.08
C THR A 56 -8.31 18.26 9.25
N GLY A 57 -7.81 18.83 8.15
CA GLY A 57 -6.63 19.72 8.13
C GLY A 57 -5.31 19.01 8.45
N GLN A 58 -5.33 17.68 8.61
CA GLN A 58 -4.18 16.85 8.99
C GLN A 58 -4.00 15.70 8.02
N LEU A 59 -2.75 15.35 7.74
CA LEU A 59 -2.45 14.22 6.87
C LEU A 59 -2.94 12.93 7.55
N PRO A 60 -3.79 12.12 6.89
CA PRO A 60 -4.26 10.88 7.49
C PRO A 60 -3.09 9.89 7.64
N SER A 61 -3.03 9.24 8.80
CA SER A 61 -2.09 8.15 9.06
C SER A 61 -2.44 6.92 8.24
N HIS A 62 -1.47 6.01 8.10
CA HIS A 62 -1.66 4.74 7.41
C HIS A 62 -2.83 3.94 8.00
N GLY A 63 -2.96 3.88 9.33
CA GLY A 63 -4.06 3.22 10.02
C GLY A 63 -5.42 3.89 9.80
N LYS A 64 -5.49 5.23 9.81
CA LYS A 64 -6.74 5.95 9.49
C LYS A 64 -7.21 5.64 8.07
N LEU A 65 -6.27 5.58 7.12
CA LEU A 65 -6.58 5.22 5.74
C LEU A 65 -7.09 3.78 5.61
N TYR A 66 -6.52 2.86 6.39
CA TYR A 66 -7.01 1.48 6.44
C TYR A 66 -8.46 1.43 6.91
N ILE A 67 -8.78 2.08 8.03
CA ILE A 67 -10.13 2.11 8.59
C ILE A 67 -11.13 2.69 7.58
N GLU A 68 -10.78 3.82 6.94
CA GLU A 68 -11.64 4.49 5.96
C GLU A 68 -11.90 3.63 4.71
N THR A 69 -10.89 2.89 4.26
CA THR A 69 -11.01 2.05 3.05
C THR A 69 -11.68 0.71 3.26
N HIS A 70 -11.89 0.29 4.51
CA HIS A 70 -12.57 -0.96 4.89
C HIS A 70 -13.94 -0.72 5.55
N LYS A 71 -14.35 0.54 5.71
CA LYS A 71 -15.71 0.93 6.07
C LYS A 71 -16.55 1.17 4.82
N ARG A 72 -17.81 0.76 4.86
CA ARG A 72 -18.81 1.14 3.87
C ARG A 72 -19.20 2.61 4.07
N ASN A 73 -19.96 3.16 3.11
CA ASN A 73 -20.46 4.54 3.19
C ASN A 73 -21.39 4.77 4.39
N ASP A 74 -22.06 3.72 4.88
CA ASP A 74 -22.90 3.72 6.09
C ASP A 74 -22.08 3.53 7.39
N ARG A 75 -20.74 3.54 7.29
CA ARG A 75 -19.77 3.28 8.37
C ARG A 75 -19.81 1.88 8.97
N SER A 76 -20.58 0.96 8.37
CA SER A 76 -20.57 -0.45 8.75
C SER A 76 -19.38 -1.20 8.11
N PHE A 77 -19.02 -2.35 8.69
CA PHE A 77 -18.02 -3.24 8.14
C PHE A 77 -18.68 -4.35 7.32
N VAL A 78 -17.99 -4.82 6.28
CA VAL A 78 -18.50 -5.90 5.42
C VAL A 78 -18.56 -7.24 6.16
N ASN A 79 -17.62 -7.49 7.08
CA ASN A 79 -17.55 -8.69 7.87
C ASN A 79 -16.95 -8.41 9.26
N ASP A 80 -17.15 -9.37 10.18
CA ASP A 80 -16.68 -9.27 11.55
C ASP A 80 -15.14 -9.29 11.66
N ALA A 81 -14.47 -9.98 10.75
CA ALA A 81 -13.00 -10.00 10.69
C ALA A 81 -12.41 -8.61 10.38
N ALA A 82 -12.96 -7.90 9.39
CA ALA A 82 -12.51 -6.53 9.10
C ALA A 82 -12.82 -5.58 10.25
N LYS A 83 -13.98 -5.77 10.91
CA LYS A 83 -14.35 -5.00 12.11
C LYS A 83 -13.32 -5.18 13.22
N ALA A 84 -12.98 -6.43 13.57
CA ALA A 84 -12.03 -6.73 14.64
C ALA A 84 -10.63 -6.13 14.35
N ILE A 85 -10.18 -6.20 13.10
CA ILE A 85 -8.90 -5.61 12.69
C ILE A 85 -8.94 -4.08 12.77
N ALA A 86 -10.02 -3.46 12.29
CA ALA A 86 -10.17 -2.02 12.34
C ALA A 86 -10.21 -1.51 13.78
N GLU A 87 -10.89 -2.23 14.69
CA GLU A 87 -10.91 -1.92 16.12
C GLU A 87 -9.52 -2.04 16.75
N GLN A 88 -8.74 -3.08 16.43
CA GLN A 88 -7.35 -3.20 16.89
C GLN A 88 -6.48 -2.05 16.40
N ILE A 89 -6.65 -1.62 15.15
CA ILE A 89 -5.92 -0.48 14.59
C ILE A 89 -6.34 0.82 15.28
N GLU A 90 -7.63 1.02 15.54
CA GLU A 90 -8.16 2.20 16.21
C GLU A 90 -7.62 2.32 17.65
N VAL A 91 -7.60 1.21 18.40
CA VAL A 91 -6.98 1.15 19.73
C VAL A 91 -5.49 1.44 19.66
N GLY A 92 -4.78 0.84 18.71
CA GLY A 92 -3.34 1.06 18.52
C GLY A 92 -2.99 2.51 18.17
N LEU A 93 -3.82 3.17 17.37
CA LEU A 93 -3.67 4.59 17.03
C LEU A 93 -3.91 5.51 18.24
N ALA A 94 -4.88 5.17 19.10
CA ALA A 94 -5.14 5.94 20.32
C ALA A 94 -3.99 5.82 21.34
N GLN A 95 -3.30 4.67 21.35
CA GLN A 95 -2.16 4.41 22.24
C GLN A 95 -0.82 4.91 21.68
N SER A 96 -0.71 5.14 20.37
CA SER A 96 0.54 5.61 19.76
C SER A 96 0.77 7.09 20.06
N THR A 97 1.88 7.41 20.72
CA THR A 97 2.33 8.79 20.99
C THR A 97 3.15 9.39 19.85
N THR A 98 3.42 8.61 18.80
CA THR A 98 4.30 8.98 17.68
C THR A 98 3.46 9.59 16.55
N ASN A 99 3.95 10.65 15.91
CA ASN A 99 3.30 11.21 14.72
C ASN A 99 3.32 10.19 13.57
N GLU A 100 2.24 9.44 13.40
CA GLU A 100 2.08 8.32 12.44
C GLU A 100 1.87 8.77 10.98
N SER A 101 2.39 9.95 10.63
CA SER A 101 2.31 10.47 9.25
C SER A 101 3.21 9.69 8.29
N GLU A 102 4.27 9.06 8.82
CA GLU A 102 5.21 8.24 8.07
C GLU A 102 4.89 6.76 8.23
N VAL A 103 4.82 6.06 7.10
CA VAL A 103 4.55 4.62 7.04
C VAL A 103 5.80 3.85 7.46
N SER A 104 5.64 2.86 8.33
CA SER A 104 6.74 2.03 8.84
C SER A 104 6.33 0.56 8.88
N PRO A 105 7.25 -0.40 8.68
CA PRO A 105 6.91 -1.82 8.82
C PRO A 105 6.34 -2.19 10.20
N ASN A 106 6.70 -1.41 11.23
CA ASN A 106 6.30 -1.64 12.62
C ASN A 106 5.20 -0.66 13.07
N ASP A 107 4.55 0.03 12.13
CA ASP A 107 3.37 0.86 12.45
C ASP A 107 2.20 0.01 12.95
N VAL A 108 1.14 0.65 13.42
CA VAL A 108 -0.03 -0.06 13.98
C VAL A 108 -0.59 -1.09 12.99
N VAL A 109 -0.61 -0.76 11.70
CA VAL A 109 -1.15 -1.63 10.64
C VAL A 109 -0.27 -2.85 10.44
N GLY A 110 1.04 -2.66 10.34
CA GLY A 110 2.02 -3.74 10.21
C GLY A 110 2.05 -4.67 11.42
N ARG A 111 1.80 -4.16 12.62
CA ARG A 111 1.67 -4.99 13.84
C ARG A 111 0.41 -5.86 13.83
N VAL A 112 -0.72 -5.32 13.38
CA VAL A 112 -2.01 -6.04 13.37
C VAL A 112 -2.11 -7.03 12.22
N LEU A 113 -1.71 -6.62 11.02
CA LEU A 113 -1.85 -7.42 9.80
C LEU A 113 -0.60 -8.23 9.43
N GLY A 114 0.47 -8.04 10.19
CA GLY A 114 1.77 -8.64 9.92
C GLY A 114 2.51 -8.01 8.74
N PRO A 115 3.64 -8.62 8.34
CA PRO A 115 4.54 -8.08 7.34
C PRO A 115 3.89 -7.81 5.99
N GLU A 116 4.31 -6.73 5.37
CA GLU A 116 3.86 -6.29 4.06
C GLU A 116 4.32 -7.23 2.94
N HIS A 117 3.54 -7.36 1.87
CA HIS A 117 3.93 -8.17 0.71
C HIS A 117 5.02 -7.50 -0.13
N SER A 118 5.88 -8.30 -0.77
CA SER A 118 6.93 -7.77 -1.64
C SER A 118 6.32 -6.98 -2.81
N GLY A 119 6.71 -5.72 -2.94
CA GLY A 119 6.35 -4.85 -4.07
C GLY A 119 5.08 -4.01 -3.92
N ARG A 120 4.32 -4.14 -2.83
CA ARG A 120 3.14 -3.28 -2.57
C ARG A 120 2.96 -3.01 -1.08
N VAL A 121 2.73 -1.76 -0.72
CA VAL A 121 2.25 -1.36 0.61
C VAL A 121 0.74 -1.16 0.56
N ARG A 122 0.02 -1.81 1.48
CA ARG A 122 -1.42 -1.65 1.70
C ARG A 122 -1.73 -0.17 1.89
N CYS A 123 -2.91 0.25 1.43
CA CYS A 123 -3.42 1.61 1.63
C CYS A 123 -2.50 2.75 1.13
N MET A 124 -1.48 2.49 0.32
CA MET A 124 -0.56 3.52 -0.19
C MET A 124 -0.69 3.79 -1.69
N GLY A 125 -1.55 3.06 -2.39
CA GLY A 125 -1.85 3.32 -3.80
C GLY A 125 -0.89 2.61 -4.76
N LEU A 126 -0.83 3.10 -6.00
CA LEU A 126 -0.10 2.43 -7.08
C LEU A 126 1.41 2.70 -6.96
N ARG A 127 2.23 1.66 -7.13
CA ARG A 127 3.71 1.70 -7.17
C ARG A 127 4.44 2.03 -5.85
N GLU A 128 3.72 2.11 -4.74
CA GLU A 128 4.34 2.17 -3.42
C GLU A 128 4.75 0.77 -2.97
N ALA A 129 6.07 0.53 -2.94
CA ALA A 129 6.67 -0.73 -2.55
C ALA A 129 7.33 -0.57 -1.18
N PRO A 130 7.39 -1.61 -0.35
CA PRO A 130 8.10 -1.56 0.93
C PRO A 130 9.51 -0.96 0.84
N THR A 131 10.22 -1.20 -0.27
CA THR A 131 11.58 -0.72 -0.51
C THR A 131 11.71 0.79 -0.69
N ASN A 132 10.64 1.51 -1.09
CA ASN A 132 10.65 2.96 -1.27
C ASN A 132 9.79 3.72 -0.25
N SER A 133 8.69 3.13 0.23
CA SER A 133 7.77 3.77 1.17
C SER A 133 8.24 3.71 2.62
N PHE A 134 8.91 2.62 3.01
CA PHE A 134 9.56 2.56 4.31
C PHE A 134 10.89 3.28 4.19
N ARG A 135 11.01 4.43 4.87
CA ARG A 135 12.29 5.15 4.96
C ARG A 135 13.35 4.17 5.47
N ASN A 136 14.21 3.76 4.54
CA ASN A 136 15.18 2.70 4.77
C ASN A 136 16.18 3.17 5.84
N THR A 137 16.02 2.69 7.07
CA THR A 137 16.99 2.92 8.16
C THR A 137 18.36 2.31 7.87
N ARG A 138 18.52 1.50 6.81
CA ARG A 138 19.81 0.90 6.42
C ARG A 138 20.68 1.78 5.52
N LEU A 139 20.18 2.92 5.03
CA LEU A 139 20.98 3.82 4.18
C LEU A 139 21.73 4.91 4.97
N ARG A 140 21.80 4.83 6.30
CA ARG A 140 22.56 5.77 7.15
C ARG A 140 23.78 5.12 7.80
N LEU A 141 24.55 4.33 7.05
CA LEU A 141 25.89 3.91 7.49
C LEU A 141 26.98 4.17 6.44
N SER A 142 26.71 4.93 5.39
CA SER A 142 27.71 5.32 4.38
C SER A 142 28.12 6.79 4.43
N ASP A 143 27.52 7.62 5.29
CA ASP A 143 27.82 9.07 5.35
C ASP A 143 28.84 9.45 6.46
N LEU A 144 29.45 8.47 7.15
CA LEU A 144 30.48 8.71 8.18
C LEU A 144 31.86 8.23 7.73
N SER A 145 32.40 8.85 6.69
CA SER A 145 33.85 9.00 6.53
C SER A 145 34.10 9.83 5.28
N LEU A 146 34.29 11.14 5.46
CA LEU A 146 35.25 11.94 4.68
C LEU A 146 35.41 13.29 5.39
N ALA A 147 36.51 13.38 6.14
CA ALA A 147 37.20 14.58 6.60
C ALA A 147 36.50 15.52 7.61
N SER A 148 36.71 15.24 8.89
CA SER A 148 36.99 16.31 9.87
C SER A 148 38.42 16.13 10.37
N SER A 149 39.31 16.98 9.87
CA SER A 149 40.51 17.40 10.60
C SER A 149 40.51 18.92 10.60
N SER A 150 39.96 19.48 11.66
CA SER A 150 40.01 20.89 12.03
C SER A 150 41.37 21.25 12.64
N THR A 151 41.94 22.41 12.28
CA THR A 151 42.57 23.43 13.15
C THR A 151 43.26 24.47 12.25
N ALA A 152 42.69 25.66 12.07
CA ALA A 152 42.95 26.90 12.82
C ALA A 152 44.25 27.65 12.43
N THR A 153 44.14 28.87 11.90
CA THR A 153 44.65 30.15 12.47
C THR A 153 44.70 31.27 11.41
N SER A 154 44.49 32.49 11.89
CA SER A 154 44.39 33.80 11.24
C SER A 154 45.66 34.35 10.59
N SER A 155 45.51 35.21 9.56
CA SER A 155 46.30 36.45 9.46
C SER A 155 45.75 37.40 8.37
N SER A 156 45.53 38.66 8.75
CA SER A 156 45.13 39.80 7.91
C SER A 156 46.27 40.30 7.01
N CYS A 157 45.94 40.92 5.87
CA CYS A 157 46.64 42.14 5.40
C CYS A 157 45.85 42.86 4.30
N SER A 158 45.74 44.17 4.47
CA SER A 158 45.25 45.17 3.51
C SER A 158 46.32 45.51 2.47
N ASN A 159 45.92 45.78 1.23
CA ASN A 159 45.89 47.12 0.62
C ASN A 159 45.21 47.05 -0.74
#